data_AF-A0A382Z1B5-F1
#
_entry.id   AF-A0A382Z1B5-F1
#
_cell.length_a   1.000
_cell.length_b   1.000
_cell.length_c   1.000
_cell.angle_alpha   90.00
_cell.angle_beta   90.00
_cell.angle_gamma   90.00
#
_symmetry.space_group_name_H-M   'P 1'
#
loop_
_entity.id
_entity.type
_entity.pdbx_description
1 polymer ?
#
loop_
_entity_poly.entity_id
_entity_poly.type
_entity_poly.pdbx_seq_one_letter_code
_entity_poly.pdbx_strand_id
1 'polypeptide(L)'
;RWTRSPKRESQQLENLITAAYNGPVKYPVVRTTTDRVDVQVIGPSEVMDLETECGSGLCQRLAGDFLFHCHVAHHYVAGMWGYWRVYNTLQNGNYPFGSTDTMRPLAELPDRKGRIPQGVSSDKLVGKTMDWFGTKFKVVSKGKSDWTQETRVVNIKDWVKYMLPPQGQPGHTDDEKGQILSYDGSVWDYAWKGNQALSERESTDKNPKHKPPHPGKRHPIQFSPLTGKLSFPHMNPHFGKRVPFARNHGGAPWLEPFHM
;
A
#
# COMPACT_ATOMS: atom_id res chain seq x y z
N ARG A 1 -13.09 7.27 -8.64
CA ARG A 1 -13.76 7.90 -9.79
C ARG A 1 -13.38 9.38 -9.82
N TRP A 2 -13.52 10.02 -10.98
CA TRP A 2 -13.03 11.36 -11.24
C TRP A 2 -14.21 12.28 -11.59
N THR A 3 -14.24 13.50 -11.07
CA THR A 3 -15.28 14.50 -11.42
C THR A 3 -14.86 15.32 -12.64
N ARG A 4 -15.71 15.41 -13.68
CA ARG A 4 -15.41 16.00 -15.03
C ARG A 4 -15.39 17.53 -15.12
N SER A 5 -15.81 18.26 -14.09
CA SER A 5 -15.79 19.73 -14.08
C SER A 5 -15.82 20.25 -12.64
N PRO A 6 -14.74 20.03 -11.86
CA PRO A 6 -14.75 20.30 -10.43
C PRO A 6 -15.13 21.75 -10.13
N LYS A 7 -14.63 22.73 -10.89
CA LYS A 7 -14.90 24.16 -10.67
C LYS A 7 -16.38 24.59 -10.75
N ARG A 8 -17.26 23.77 -11.34
CA ARG A 8 -18.71 24.05 -11.31
C ARG A 8 -19.33 23.80 -9.92
N GLU A 9 -18.57 23.21 -8.99
CA GLU A 9 -19.02 22.72 -7.69
C GLU A 9 -18.30 23.40 -6.52
N SER A 10 -18.14 24.74 -6.55
CA SER A 10 -17.34 25.48 -5.56
C SER A 10 -17.71 25.24 -4.09
N GLN A 11 -18.95 24.83 -3.80
CA GLN A 11 -19.43 24.51 -2.44
C GLN A 11 -19.46 23.00 -2.12
N GLN A 12 -19.35 22.11 -3.09
CA GLN A 12 -19.44 20.65 -2.88
C GLN A 12 -18.11 19.91 -3.05
N LEU A 13 -17.15 20.52 -3.73
CA LEU A 13 -15.78 20.01 -3.84
C LEU A 13 -15.12 19.80 -2.48
N GLU A 14 -15.28 20.76 -1.56
CA GLU A 14 -14.82 20.61 -0.19
C GLU A 14 -15.42 19.35 0.46
N ASN A 15 -16.69 19.07 0.22
CA ASN A 15 -17.36 17.89 0.78
C ASN A 15 -16.80 16.58 0.21
N LEU A 16 -16.49 16.48 -1.09
CA LEU A 16 -15.99 15.22 -1.67
C LEU A 16 -14.48 15.00 -1.49
N ILE A 17 -13.67 16.05 -1.49
CA ILE A 17 -12.23 15.93 -1.21
C ILE A 17 -12.01 15.57 0.26
N THR A 18 -12.82 16.11 1.16
CA THR A 18 -12.69 15.88 2.61
C THR A 18 -13.59 14.76 3.13
N ALA A 19 -14.48 14.18 2.31
CA ALA A 19 -15.42 13.13 2.72
C ALA A 19 -14.73 11.98 3.50
N ALA A 20 -13.51 11.61 3.10
CA ALA A 20 -12.76 10.53 3.74
C ALA A 20 -11.76 10.98 4.82
N TYR A 21 -11.81 12.22 5.30
CA TYR A 21 -10.90 12.72 6.34
C TYR A 21 -11.03 11.94 7.64
N ASN A 22 -12.26 11.62 8.04
CA ASN A 22 -12.56 10.90 9.28
C ASN A 22 -12.56 9.36 9.13
N GLY A 23 -12.34 8.85 7.92
CA GLY A 23 -12.36 7.41 7.65
C GLY A 23 -12.77 7.11 6.21
N PRO A 24 -12.64 5.86 5.76
CA PRO A 24 -13.00 5.48 4.41
C PRO A 24 -14.51 5.55 4.24
N VAL A 25 -14.95 6.01 3.07
CA VAL A 25 -16.36 6.15 2.73
C VAL A 25 -16.65 5.22 1.56
N LYS A 26 -17.40 4.14 1.84
CA LYS A 26 -17.79 3.15 0.84
C LYS A 26 -18.80 3.71 -0.18
N TYR A 27 -19.75 4.51 0.32
CA TYR A 27 -20.82 5.12 -0.47
C TYR A 27 -20.83 6.63 -0.22
N PRO A 28 -19.87 7.39 -0.79
CA PRO A 28 -19.88 8.84 -0.64
C PRO A 28 -21.18 9.39 -1.23
N VAL A 29 -21.84 10.28 -0.48
CA VAL A 29 -23.09 10.90 -0.93
C VAL A 29 -22.79 11.73 -2.17
N VAL A 30 -23.35 11.31 -3.31
CA VAL A 30 -23.18 12.01 -4.59
C VAL A 30 -24.35 12.96 -4.77
N ARG A 31 -24.12 14.24 -4.53
CA ARG A 31 -25.06 15.33 -4.85
C ARG A 31 -24.50 16.30 -5.89
N THR A 32 -23.61 15.81 -6.73
CA THR A 32 -22.88 16.60 -7.72
C THR A 32 -23.64 16.70 -9.04
N THR A 33 -23.53 17.84 -9.70
CA THR A 33 -23.95 18.06 -11.10
C THR A 33 -22.87 17.62 -12.10
N THR A 34 -21.66 17.34 -11.62
CA THR A 34 -20.58 16.76 -12.43
C THR A 34 -20.62 15.23 -12.44
N ASP A 35 -20.42 14.64 -13.62
CA ASP A 35 -20.34 13.19 -13.82
C ASP A 35 -19.11 12.59 -13.13
N ARG A 36 -19.29 11.38 -12.58
CA ARG A 36 -18.24 10.55 -12.01
C ARG A 36 -17.81 9.51 -13.03
N VAL A 37 -16.62 9.66 -13.56
CA VAL A 37 -16.08 8.78 -14.61
C VAL A 37 -14.91 7.95 -14.11
N ASP A 38 -14.72 6.78 -14.70
CA ASP A 38 -13.48 5.99 -14.66
C ASP A 38 -12.72 6.06 -16.00
N VAL A 39 -13.41 6.40 -17.08
CA VAL A 39 -12.86 6.69 -18.42
C VAL A 39 -13.46 7.98 -18.96
N GLN A 40 -12.61 8.83 -19.54
CA GLN A 40 -13.03 10.06 -20.22
C GLN A 40 -12.53 10.04 -21.67
N VAL A 41 -13.46 10.14 -22.63
CA VAL A 41 -13.13 10.37 -24.04
C VAL A 41 -12.79 11.84 -24.21
N ILE A 42 -11.65 12.13 -24.86
CA ILE A 42 -11.19 13.50 -25.14
C ILE A 42 -10.84 13.55 -26.63
N GLY A 43 -11.48 14.45 -27.37
CA GLY A 43 -11.24 14.70 -28.78
C GLY A 43 -10.10 15.69 -29.04
N PRO A 44 -9.71 15.88 -30.32
CA PRO A 44 -8.78 16.95 -30.69
C PRO A 44 -9.30 18.32 -30.22
N SER A 45 -8.41 19.14 -29.66
CA SER A 45 -8.72 20.48 -29.12
C SER A 45 -9.67 20.52 -27.93
N GLU A 46 -9.96 19.38 -27.29
CA GLU A 46 -10.70 19.34 -26.02
C GLU A 46 -9.74 19.34 -24.81
N VAL A 47 -10.15 20.01 -23.74
CA VAL A 47 -9.49 19.97 -22.43
C VAL A 47 -10.55 19.69 -21.38
N MET A 48 -10.24 18.83 -20.42
CA MET A 48 -11.13 18.47 -19.32
C MET A 48 -10.36 18.64 -18.01
N ASP A 49 -11.01 19.27 -17.03
CA ASP A 49 -10.53 19.27 -15.64
C ASP A 49 -11.09 18.03 -14.96
N LEU A 50 -10.21 17.17 -14.45
CA LEU A 50 -10.59 15.99 -13.70
C LEU A 50 -10.03 16.02 -12.29
N GLU A 51 -10.82 15.56 -11.33
CA GLU A 51 -10.41 15.51 -9.93
C GLU A 51 -10.75 14.18 -9.27
N THR A 52 -9.76 13.61 -8.58
CA THR A 52 -9.91 12.37 -7.82
C THR A 52 -10.71 12.62 -6.55
N GLU A 53 -11.82 11.90 -6.39
CA GLU A 53 -12.60 11.89 -5.16
C GLU A 53 -11.73 11.54 -3.95
N CYS A 54 -11.86 12.30 -2.86
CA CYS A 54 -11.09 12.10 -1.63
C CYS A 54 -9.55 12.10 -1.79
N GLY A 55 -9.04 12.62 -2.92
CA GLY A 55 -7.61 12.67 -3.24
C GLY A 55 -7.03 11.34 -3.75
N SER A 56 -5.69 11.24 -3.73
CA SER A 56 -4.95 10.15 -4.41
C SER A 56 -5.24 8.74 -3.90
N GLY A 57 -5.53 8.59 -2.60
CA GLY A 57 -5.90 7.31 -2.00
C GLY A 57 -7.37 6.94 -2.17
N LEU A 58 -8.12 7.78 -2.90
CA LEU A 58 -9.58 7.72 -3.01
C LEU A 58 -10.29 7.71 -1.65
N CYS A 59 -11.60 7.55 -1.65
CA CYS A 59 -12.37 7.52 -0.42
C CYS A 59 -12.10 6.27 0.42
N GLN A 60 -11.31 5.32 -0.08
CA GLN A 60 -10.87 4.14 0.65
C GLN A 60 -9.55 4.36 1.41
N ARG A 61 -8.85 5.48 1.19
CA ARG A 61 -7.52 5.79 1.75
C ARG A 61 -6.50 4.67 1.46
N LEU A 62 -6.47 4.27 0.19
CA LEU A 62 -5.58 3.27 -0.38
C LEU A 62 -4.15 3.81 -0.52
N ALA A 63 -3.18 2.92 -0.28
CA ALA A 63 -1.80 3.09 -0.72
C ALA A 63 -1.53 2.04 -1.80
N GLY A 64 -0.75 2.42 -2.81
CA GLY A 64 -0.56 1.60 -4.00
C GLY A 64 -0.11 2.39 -5.21
N ASP A 65 0.08 1.66 -6.32
CA ASP A 65 0.32 2.23 -7.64
C ASP A 65 -0.97 2.17 -8.45
N PHE A 66 -1.44 3.32 -8.93
CA PHE A 66 -2.60 3.42 -9.80
C PHE A 66 -2.13 3.65 -11.23
N LEU A 67 -2.46 2.73 -12.13
CA LEU A 67 -2.23 2.89 -13.56
C LEU A 67 -3.28 3.87 -14.12
N PHE A 68 -2.81 4.92 -14.77
CA PHE A 68 -3.66 5.77 -15.61
C PHE A 68 -3.13 5.68 -17.04
N HIS A 69 -4.02 5.41 -18.01
CA HIS A 69 -3.60 5.17 -19.39
C HIS A 69 -4.70 5.51 -20.39
N CYS A 70 -4.30 5.65 -21.65
CA CYS A 70 -5.24 5.67 -22.77
C CYS A 70 -5.79 4.26 -22.99
N HIS A 71 -7.11 4.11 -23.00
CA HIS A 71 -7.76 2.81 -23.20
C HIS A 71 -7.75 2.34 -24.68
N VAL A 72 -7.31 3.19 -25.62
CA VAL A 72 -7.06 2.78 -27.01
C VAL A 72 -5.75 1.98 -27.05
N ALA A 73 -5.83 0.70 -27.37
CA ALA A 73 -4.70 -0.23 -27.26
C ALA A 73 -3.43 0.25 -27.99
N HIS A 74 -3.57 0.77 -29.22
CA HIS A 74 -2.45 1.30 -30.00
C HIS A 74 -1.73 2.45 -29.28
N HIS A 75 -2.47 3.29 -28.55
CA HIS A 75 -1.92 4.43 -27.79
C HIS A 75 -1.25 3.98 -26.50
N TYR A 76 -1.87 3.02 -25.78
CA TYR A 76 -1.28 2.39 -24.60
C TYR A 76 0.09 1.77 -24.95
N VAL A 77 0.16 1.00 -26.03
CA VAL A 77 1.42 0.38 -26.51
C VAL A 77 2.43 1.45 -26.94
N ALA A 78 1.98 2.56 -27.52
CA ALA A 78 2.83 3.69 -27.90
C ALA A 78 3.32 4.54 -26.72
N GLY A 79 2.93 4.23 -25.47
CA GLY A 79 3.44 4.90 -24.27
C GLY A 79 2.49 5.91 -23.63
N MET A 80 1.21 5.95 -24.01
CA MET A 80 0.20 6.81 -23.36
C MET A 80 -0.29 6.19 -22.04
N TRP A 81 0.61 6.08 -21.06
CA TRP A 81 0.32 5.60 -19.72
C TRP A 81 1.25 6.22 -18.68
N GLY A 82 0.87 6.15 -17.42
CA GLY A 82 1.70 6.50 -16.29
C GLY A 82 1.22 5.83 -15.01
N TYR A 83 2.04 5.90 -13.98
CA TYR A 83 1.69 5.43 -12.64
C TYR A 83 1.58 6.59 -11.67
N TRP A 84 0.57 6.52 -10.82
CA TRP A 84 0.42 7.36 -9.65
C TRP A 84 0.69 6.51 -8.41
N ARG A 85 1.85 6.71 -7.77
CA ARG A 85 2.20 6.06 -6.50
C ARG A 85 1.67 6.83 -5.31
N VAL A 86 0.99 6.14 -4.40
CA VAL A 86 0.42 6.69 -3.17
C VAL A 86 1.03 5.98 -1.96
N TYR A 87 1.71 6.74 -1.11
CA TYR A 87 2.31 6.26 0.13
C TYR A 87 1.41 6.53 1.33
N ASN A 88 1.43 5.63 2.31
CA ASN A 88 0.76 5.81 3.61
C ASN A 88 1.70 6.15 4.76
N THR A 89 3.01 6.22 4.52
CA THR A 89 4.04 6.59 5.48
C THR A 89 5.07 7.49 4.80
N LEU A 90 5.77 8.30 5.61
CA LEU A 90 6.74 9.27 5.14
C LEU A 90 7.91 8.58 4.42
N GLN A 91 8.30 9.12 3.27
CA GLN A 91 9.42 8.63 2.46
C GLN A 91 10.63 9.56 2.62
N ASN A 92 11.39 9.38 3.70
CA ASN A 92 12.42 10.34 4.10
C ASN A 92 13.80 10.17 3.41
N GLY A 93 13.92 9.18 2.52
CA GLY A 93 15.15 8.89 1.76
C GLY A 93 16.04 7.82 2.37
N ASN A 94 15.83 7.46 3.64
CA ASN A 94 16.63 6.45 4.31
C ASN A 94 16.15 5.03 3.99
N TYR A 95 16.13 4.63 2.72
CA TYR A 95 15.72 3.28 2.33
C TYR A 95 16.73 2.23 2.85
N PRO A 96 16.28 1.11 3.46
CA PRO A 96 14.91 0.65 3.68
C PRO A 96 14.33 0.91 5.09
N PHE A 97 14.96 1.79 5.88
CA PHE A 97 14.60 2.02 7.30
C PHE A 97 13.72 3.26 7.55
N GLY A 98 13.60 4.15 6.57
CA GLY A 98 12.80 5.37 6.62
C GLY A 98 12.09 5.71 5.31
N SER A 99 12.40 4.97 4.24
CA SER A 99 11.63 4.89 3.00
C SER A 99 11.37 3.43 2.68
N THR A 100 10.32 3.18 1.91
CA THR A 100 9.90 1.86 1.42
C THR A 100 10.42 1.54 0.02
N ASP A 101 10.97 2.52 -0.69
CA ASP A 101 11.65 2.32 -1.97
C ASP A 101 12.83 3.29 -2.15
N THR A 102 13.49 3.19 -3.31
CA THR A 102 14.65 4.01 -3.68
C THR A 102 14.28 5.31 -4.39
N MET A 103 13.01 5.73 -4.36
CA MET A 103 12.60 6.99 -5.00
C MET A 103 13.20 8.19 -4.24
N ARG A 104 13.17 9.35 -4.90
CA ARG A 104 13.62 10.59 -4.26
C ARG A 104 12.81 10.83 -2.98
N PRO A 105 13.45 11.31 -1.90
CA PRO A 105 12.76 11.64 -0.66
C PRO A 105 11.60 12.60 -0.94
N LEU A 106 10.47 12.36 -0.29
CA LEU A 106 9.31 13.25 -0.35
C LEU A 106 9.31 14.15 0.87
N ALA A 107 9.17 15.46 0.62
CA ALA A 107 8.95 16.44 1.67
C ALA A 107 7.46 16.61 1.91
N GLU A 108 7.06 16.75 3.17
CA GLU A 108 5.73 17.24 3.49
C GLU A 108 5.57 18.69 3.01
N LEU A 109 4.38 19.04 2.56
CA LEU A 109 4.07 20.43 2.25
C LEU A 109 4.16 21.29 3.52
N PRO A 110 4.59 22.57 3.41
CA PRO A 110 4.79 23.43 4.58
C PRO A 110 3.57 23.53 5.52
N ASP A 111 2.36 23.55 4.97
CA ASP A 111 1.07 23.61 5.69
C ASP A 111 0.62 22.28 6.30
N ARG A 112 1.35 21.18 6.00
CA ARG A 112 1.01 19.80 6.39
C ARG A 112 2.15 19.08 7.10
N LYS A 113 3.14 19.81 7.58
CA LYS A 113 4.29 19.25 8.30
C LYS A 113 3.85 18.44 9.52
N GLY A 114 4.41 17.25 9.70
CA GLY A 114 4.15 16.34 10.80
C GLY A 114 2.83 15.56 10.70
N ARG A 115 2.10 15.65 9.58
CA ARG A 115 0.83 14.92 9.40
C ARG A 115 1.04 13.50 8.90
N ILE A 116 2.13 13.23 8.19
CA ILE A 116 2.43 11.91 7.65
C ILE A 116 3.33 11.16 8.64
N PRO A 117 2.89 10.02 9.20
CA PRO A 117 3.69 9.29 10.17
C PRO A 117 4.88 8.59 9.50
N GLN A 118 5.99 8.51 10.23
CA GLN A 118 7.11 7.66 9.84
C GLN A 118 6.74 6.18 10.01
N GLY A 119 7.07 5.36 9.01
CA GLY A 119 6.90 3.91 9.10
C GLY A 119 7.74 3.30 10.23
N VAL A 120 7.18 2.31 10.92
CA VAL A 120 7.85 1.60 12.02
C VAL A 120 7.81 0.09 11.81
N SER A 121 8.75 -0.64 12.39
CA SER A 121 8.76 -2.10 12.38
C SER A 121 7.64 -2.67 13.26
N SER A 122 7.23 -3.92 12.99
CA SER A 122 6.10 -4.57 13.67
C SER A 122 6.27 -4.71 15.19
N ASP A 123 7.49 -4.81 15.71
CA ASP A 123 7.74 -4.82 17.17
C ASP A 123 7.31 -3.52 17.85
N LYS A 124 7.35 -2.39 17.13
CA LYS A 124 6.94 -1.06 17.64
C LYS A 124 5.43 -0.86 17.64
N LEU A 125 4.66 -1.81 17.11
CA LEU A 125 3.20 -1.84 17.22
C LEU A 125 2.74 -2.53 18.51
N VAL A 126 3.58 -3.41 19.08
CA VAL A 126 3.25 -4.14 20.30
C VAL A 126 2.97 -3.17 21.46
N GLY A 127 1.88 -3.42 22.18
CA GLY A 127 1.43 -2.60 23.30
C GLY A 127 0.64 -1.36 22.89
N LYS A 128 0.55 -1.06 21.59
CA LYS A 128 -0.28 0.03 21.07
C LYS A 128 -1.66 -0.47 20.68
N THR A 129 -2.62 0.46 20.69
CA THR A 129 -3.95 0.25 20.10
C THR A 129 -3.97 0.92 18.74
N MET A 130 -4.11 0.12 17.69
CA MET A 130 -4.30 0.62 16.32
C MET A 130 -5.75 0.99 16.11
N ASP A 131 -5.98 2.14 15.48
CA ASP A 131 -7.31 2.58 15.08
C ASP A 131 -7.44 2.42 13.56
N TRP A 132 -8.28 1.47 13.15
CA TRP A 132 -8.67 1.29 11.77
C TRP A 132 -10.07 1.86 11.56
N PHE A 133 -10.15 3.19 11.56
CA PHE A 133 -11.36 3.94 11.25
C PHE A 133 -12.54 3.63 12.19
N GLY A 134 -12.27 3.73 13.50
CA GLY A 134 -13.23 3.44 14.56
C GLY A 134 -13.12 2.02 15.11
N THR A 135 -12.58 1.09 14.33
CA THR A 135 -12.31 -0.28 14.83
C THR A 135 -10.96 -0.31 15.51
N LYS A 136 -10.96 -0.59 16.81
CA LYS A 136 -9.73 -0.58 17.64
C LYS A 136 -9.16 -1.99 17.80
N PHE A 137 -7.84 -2.09 17.67
CA PHE A 137 -7.09 -3.33 17.82
C PHE A 137 -5.93 -3.14 18.79
N LYS A 138 -5.99 -3.77 19.96
CA LYS A 138 -4.89 -3.81 20.92
C LYS A 138 -3.89 -4.87 20.48
N VAL A 139 -2.69 -4.44 20.08
CA VAL A 139 -1.66 -5.34 19.57
C VAL A 139 -0.83 -5.91 20.71
N VAL A 140 -0.72 -7.24 20.79
CA VAL A 140 0.04 -7.95 21.83
C VAL A 140 1.16 -8.79 21.24
N SER A 141 2.22 -9.03 22.03
CA SER A 141 3.37 -9.84 21.61
C SER A 141 3.20 -11.34 21.84
N LYS A 142 2.33 -11.74 22.77
CA LYS A 142 2.11 -13.12 23.19
C LYS A 142 0.61 -13.36 23.42
N GLY A 143 0.20 -14.62 23.39
CA GLY A 143 -1.20 -15.02 23.50
C GLY A 143 -1.88 -15.18 22.14
N LYS A 144 -3.08 -15.77 22.15
CA LYS A 144 -3.92 -15.91 20.95
C LYS A 144 -4.67 -14.61 20.68
N SER A 145 -4.96 -14.34 19.41
CA SER A 145 -5.81 -13.23 19.03
C SER A 145 -7.26 -13.51 19.44
N ASP A 146 -7.92 -12.52 20.04
CA ASP A 146 -9.35 -12.50 20.35
C ASP A 146 -10.01 -11.40 19.52
N TRP A 147 -10.82 -11.85 18.57
CA TRP A 147 -11.52 -11.02 17.59
C TRP A 147 -12.97 -10.70 18.00
N THR A 148 -13.45 -11.25 19.11
CA THR A 148 -14.85 -11.17 19.54
C THR A 148 -15.16 -9.92 20.37
N GLN A 149 -14.13 -9.27 20.92
CA GLN A 149 -14.29 -8.08 21.75
C GLN A 149 -14.46 -6.80 20.92
N GLU A 150 -15.11 -5.80 21.52
CA GLU A 150 -15.24 -4.46 20.93
C GLU A 150 -13.87 -3.85 20.61
N THR A 151 -12.93 -3.91 21.56
CA THR A 151 -11.51 -3.68 21.29
C THR A 151 -10.81 -5.01 21.12
N ARG A 152 -10.59 -5.39 19.86
CA ARG A 152 -10.01 -6.68 19.48
C ARG A 152 -8.57 -6.78 19.99
N VAL A 153 -8.20 -7.92 20.57
CA VAL A 153 -6.83 -8.16 21.02
C VAL A 153 -6.14 -9.01 19.96
N VAL A 154 -5.13 -8.48 19.29
CA VAL A 154 -4.51 -9.16 18.14
C VAL A 154 -3.03 -9.42 18.40
N ASN A 155 -2.61 -10.68 18.22
CA ASN A 155 -1.20 -11.01 18.25
C ASN A 155 -0.49 -10.39 17.04
N ILE A 156 0.69 -9.78 17.25
CA ILE A 156 1.45 -9.14 16.17
C ILE A 156 1.76 -10.08 15.00
N LYS A 157 1.96 -11.37 15.24
CA LYS A 157 2.20 -12.34 14.16
C LYS A 157 0.96 -12.56 13.32
N ASP A 158 -0.21 -12.67 13.96
CA ASP A 158 -1.49 -12.78 13.24
C ASP A 158 -1.74 -11.50 12.45
N TRP A 159 -1.57 -10.33 13.08
CA TRP A 159 -1.70 -9.01 12.45
C TRP A 159 -0.95 -8.92 11.12
N VAL A 160 0.33 -9.26 11.13
CA VAL A 160 1.18 -9.23 9.92
C VAL A 160 0.78 -10.32 8.92
N LYS A 161 0.46 -11.54 9.40
CA LYS A 161 0.08 -12.68 8.55
C LYS A 161 -1.22 -12.45 7.77
N TYR A 162 -2.09 -11.54 8.22
CA TYR A 162 -3.28 -11.14 7.46
C TYR A 162 -2.95 -10.13 6.34
N MET A 163 -1.85 -9.40 6.45
CA MET A 163 -1.45 -8.40 5.46
C MET A 163 -0.47 -8.92 4.40
N LEU A 164 0.17 -10.07 4.66
CA LEU A 164 1.20 -10.64 3.81
C LEU A 164 0.74 -11.94 3.13
N PRO A 165 1.35 -12.30 2.00
CA PRO A 165 1.26 -13.65 1.44
C PRO A 165 1.60 -14.74 2.46
N PRO A 166 1.25 -16.01 2.20
CA PRO A 166 1.73 -17.13 3.00
C PRO A 166 3.27 -17.11 3.12
N GLN A 167 3.80 -17.39 4.31
CA GLN A 167 5.24 -17.45 4.52
C GLN A 167 5.80 -18.74 3.93
N GLY A 168 6.89 -18.65 3.16
CA GLY A 168 7.60 -19.83 2.66
C GLY A 168 8.60 -19.50 1.57
N GLN A 169 9.50 -20.44 1.30
CA GLN A 169 10.47 -20.32 0.22
C GLN A 169 9.87 -20.83 -1.09
N PRO A 170 9.82 -20.01 -2.16
CA PRO A 170 9.34 -20.44 -3.48
C PRO A 170 10.07 -21.71 -3.94
N GLY A 171 9.31 -22.73 -4.36
CA GLY A 171 9.90 -24.01 -4.80
C GLY A 171 10.59 -24.81 -3.69
N HIS A 172 10.33 -24.48 -2.41
CA HIS A 172 10.88 -25.17 -1.25
C HIS A 172 12.42 -25.22 -1.21
N THR A 173 13.08 -24.19 -1.72
CA THR A 173 14.55 -24.10 -1.78
C THR A 173 15.07 -22.77 -1.22
N ASP A 174 16.22 -22.81 -0.55
CA ASP A 174 16.89 -21.64 0.00
C ASP A 174 17.81 -20.93 -1.01
N ASP A 175 18.08 -21.57 -2.15
CA ASP A 175 18.85 -21.03 -3.27
C ASP A 175 18.05 -20.00 -4.06
N GLU A 176 18.64 -18.82 -4.31
CA GLU A 176 17.98 -17.71 -5.02
C GLU A 176 17.56 -18.09 -6.44
N LYS A 177 18.44 -18.80 -7.17
CA LYS A 177 18.17 -19.21 -8.55
C LYS A 177 17.07 -20.27 -8.59
N GLY A 178 17.09 -21.23 -7.68
CA GLY A 178 16.04 -22.24 -7.53
C GLY A 178 14.68 -21.60 -7.23
N GLN A 179 14.63 -20.59 -6.36
CA GLN A 179 13.39 -19.84 -6.10
C GLN A 179 12.87 -19.13 -7.36
N ILE A 180 13.75 -18.48 -8.14
CA ILE A 180 13.37 -17.82 -9.41
C ILE A 180 12.79 -18.82 -10.41
N LEU A 181 13.49 -19.95 -10.62
CA LEU A 181 13.09 -20.97 -11.60
C LEU A 181 11.84 -21.76 -11.20
N SER A 182 11.47 -21.76 -9.92
CA SER A 182 10.26 -22.44 -9.44
C SER A 182 8.96 -21.84 -9.98
N TYR A 183 8.96 -20.54 -10.33
CA TYR A 183 7.75 -19.77 -10.67
C TYR A 183 6.61 -19.91 -9.65
N ASP A 184 6.96 -20.18 -8.39
CA ASP A 184 6.02 -20.38 -7.30
C ASP A 184 5.62 -19.02 -6.69
N GLY A 185 4.36 -18.65 -6.88
CA GLY A 185 3.74 -17.46 -6.29
C GLY A 185 2.86 -17.77 -5.08
N SER A 186 2.84 -19.01 -4.58
CA SER A 186 1.97 -19.39 -3.46
C SER A 186 2.51 -18.92 -2.10
N VAL A 187 3.81 -18.63 -2.02
CA VAL A 187 4.51 -18.24 -0.80
C VAL A 187 5.41 -17.03 -1.05
N TRP A 188 5.74 -16.32 0.03
CA TRP A 188 6.75 -15.27 0.05
C TRP A 188 7.78 -15.56 1.14
N ASP A 189 9.07 -15.49 0.79
CA ASP A 189 10.18 -15.83 1.67
C ASP A 189 10.45 -14.67 2.64
N TYR A 190 9.46 -14.20 3.41
CA TYR A 190 9.69 -13.26 4.52
C TYR A 190 10.03 -14.01 5.81
N ALA A 191 10.60 -13.33 6.81
CA ALA A 191 11.08 -13.97 8.03
C ALA A 191 10.72 -13.18 9.28
N TRP A 192 11.09 -13.72 10.44
CA TRP A 192 10.86 -13.09 11.75
C TRP A 192 12.15 -13.02 12.57
N LYS A 193 12.33 -11.90 13.28
CA LYS A 193 13.30 -11.75 14.37
C LYS A 193 12.54 -11.30 15.62
N GLY A 194 12.19 -12.24 16.48
CA GLY A 194 11.28 -11.97 17.61
C GLY A 194 9.90 -11.52 17.10
N ASN A 195 9.53 -10.27 17.39
CA ASN A 195 8.28 -9.64 16.92
C ASN A 195 8.47 -8.78 15.66
N GLN A 196 9.67 -8.76 15.08
CA GLN A 196 9.97 -8.03 13.84
C GLN A 196 9.72 -8.93 12.63
N ALA A 197 8.78 -8.53 11.77
CA ALA A 197 8.61 -9.08 10.44
C ALA A 197 9.70 -8.48 9.53
N LEU A 198 10.40 -9.35 8.82
CA LEU A 198 11.52 -9.01 7.93
C LEU A 198 11.15 -9.34 6.49
N SER A 199 11.58 -8.52 5.55
CA SER A 199 11.42 -8.70 4.11
C SER A 199 11.97 -10.04 3.64
N GLU A 200 11.73 -10.38 2.37
CA GLU A 200 12.56 -11.38 1.70
C GLU A 200 14.03 -10.97 1.64
N ARG A 201 14.90 -11.96 1.42
CA ARG A 201 16.32 -11.70 1.18
C ARG A 201 16.43 -10.85 -0.08
N GLU A 202 17.12 -9.74 0.03
CA GLU A 202 17.43 -8.91 -1.13
C GLU A 202 18.26 -9.70 -2.13
N SER A 203 17.99 -9.50 -3.42
CA SER A 203 18.64 -10.25 -4.49
C SER A 203 20.16 -10.09 -4.46
N THR A 204 20.90 -11.17 -4.71
CA THR A 204 22.35 -11.11 -4.88
C THR A 204 22.76 -10.94 -6.35
N ASP A 205 21.79 -11.04 -7.27
CA ASP A 205 22.00 -10.87 -8.69
C ASP A 205 22.41 -9.44 -9.05
N LYS A 206 23.40 -9.33 -9.95
CA LYS A 206 23.88 -8.04 -10.44
C LYS A 206 22.92 -7.51 -11.51
N ASN A 207 21.94 -6.70 -11.11
CA ASN A 207 21.03 -6.04 -12.03
C ASN A 207 21.48 -4.60 -12.34
N PRO A 208 21.57 -4.18 -13.62
CA PRO A 208 21.98 -2.82 -13.97
C PRO A 208 20.94 -1.75 -13.57
N LYS A 209 19.66 -2.12 -13.40
CA LYS A 209 18.55 -1.21 -13.10
C LYS A 209 18.22 -1.12 -11.61
N HIS A 210 18.72 -2.03 -10.78
CA HIS A 210 18.46 -2.02 -9.34
C HIS A 210 19.63 -2.63 -8.59
N LYS A 211 20.12 -1.89 -7.57
CA LYS A 211 21.15 -2.35 -6.66
C LYS A 211 20.55 -2.42 -5.26
N PRO A 212 20.37 -3.62 -4.69
CA PRO A 212 19.86 -3.75 -3.35
C PRO A 212 20.84 -3.13 -2.33
N PRO A 213 20.35 -2.42 -1.29
CA PRO A 213 21.20 -1.81 -0.27
C PRO A 213 21.95 -2.85 0.58
N HIS A 214 21.38 -4.05 0.75
CA HIS A 214 21.89 -5.12 1.59
C HIS A 214 21.70 -6.51 0.92
N PRO A 215 22.45 -6.82 -0.16
CA PRO A 215 22.33 -8.10 -0.88
C PRO A 215 22.38 -9.32 0.06
N GLY A 216 21.45 -10.26 -0.10
CA GLY A 216 21.32 -11.48 0.69
C GLY A 216 20.79 -11.28 2.12
N LYS A 217 20.64 -10.03 2.58
CA LYS A 217 20.10 -9.70 3.90
C LYS A 217 18.62 -9.34 3.79
N ARG A 218 17.98 -9.23 4.95
CA ARG A 218 16.59 -8.83 5.11
C ARG A 218 16.53 -7.54 5.90
N HIS A 219 15.51 -6.73 5.66
CA HIS A 219 15.25 -5.53 6.43
C HIS A 219 13.85 -5.57 7.06
N PRO A 220 13.58 -4.81 8.13
CA PRO A 220 12.26 -4.78 8.74
C PRO A 220 11.19 -4.25 7.78
N ILE A 221 10.07 -4.97 7.69
CA ILE A 221 8.88 -4.48 7.00
C ILE A 221 8.29 -3.35 7.84
N GLN A 222 7.88 -2.28 7.15
CA GLN A 222 7.37 -1.07 7.79
C GLN A 222 5.84 -1.05 7.85
N PHE A 223 5.31 -0.45 8.91
CA PHE A 223 3.89 -0.28 9.17
C PHE A 223 3.60 1.16 9.63
N SER A 224 2.40 1.65 9.37
CA SER A 224 1.92 2.91 9.94
C SER A 224 1.79 2.78 11.46
N PRO A 225 2.41 3.64 12.27
CA PRO A 225 2.29 3.60 13.72
C PRO A 225 0.91 4.04 14.24
N LEU A 226 0.07 4.61 13.39
CA LEU A 226 -1.28 5.08 13.73
C LEU A 226 -2.34 4.01 13.48
N THR A 227 -2.28 3.39 12.29
CA THR A 227 -3.31 2.45 11.82
C THR A 227 -2.84 1.00 11.80
N GLY A 228 -1.53 0.75 11.93
CA GLY A 228 -0.93 -0.56 11.77
C GLY A 228 -0.97 -1.11 10.33
N LYS A 229 -1.43 -0.30 9.35
CA LYS A 229 -1.39 -0.63 7.92
C LYS A 229 0.03 -0.90 7.46
N LEU A 230 0.19 -1.90 6.60
CA LEU A 230 1.45 -2.17 5.89
C LEU A 230 1.89 -0.92 5.11
N SER A 231 3.17 -0.57 5.14
CA SER A 231 3.68 0.56 4.35
C SER A 231 3.86 0.14 2.89
N PHE A 232 3.40 0.95 1.95
CA PHE A 232 3.58 0.68 0.52
C PHE A 232 4.83 1.39 -0.03
N PRO A 233 5.58 0.78 -0.97
CA PRO A 233 5.61 -0.65 -1.29
C PRO A 233 6.28 -1.47 -0.17
N HIS A 234 5.91 -2.75 -0.01
CA HIS A 234 6.51 -3.62 1.02
C HIS A 234 7.41 -4.71 0.43
N MET A 235 7.35 -4.89 -0.89
CA MET A 235 8.19 -5.84 -1.63
C MET A 235 9.36 -5.10 -2.27
N ASN A 236 10.48 -5.79 -2.36
CA ASN A 236 11.65 -5.30 -3.09
C ASN A 236 11.55 -5.73 -4.56
N PRO A 237 12.25 -5.04 -5.47
CA PRO A 237 12.43 -5.55 -6.83
C PRO A 237 13.07 -6.95 -6.80
N HIS A 238 12.38 -7.91 -7.39
CA HIS A 238 12.72 -9.33 -7.37
C HIS A 238 12.58 -9.90 -8.79
N PHE A 239 13.62 -9.68 -9.60
CA PHE A 239 13.59 -9.94 -11.04
C PHE A 239 13.45 -11.43 -11.34
N GLY A 240 12.56 -11.77 -12.27
CA GLY A 240 12.32 -13.16 -12.69
C GLY A 240 11.48 -13.98 -11.72
N LYS A 241 11.32 -13.57 -10.45
CA LYS A 241 10.42 -14.23 -9.51
C LYS A 241 8.96 -13.92 -9.86
N ARG A 242 8.08 -14.88 -9.62
CA ARG A 242 6.63 -14.66 -9.71
C ARG A 242 6.16 -13.81 -8.52
N VAL A 243 5.28 -12.84 -8.77
CA VAL A 243 4.66 -12.05 -7.70
C VAL A 243 3.79 -12.96 -6.83
N PRO A 244 3.97 -12.98 -5.49
CA PRO A 244 3.16 -13.79 -4.61
C PRO A 244 1.67 -13.43 -4.65
N PHE A 245 0.81 -14.44 -4.56
CA PHE A 245 -0.62 -14.26 -4.43
C PHE A 245 -1.01 -13.77 -3.04
N ALA A 246 -2.08 -12.98 -2.97
CA ALA A 246 -2.69 -12.64 -1.71
C ALA A 246 -3.18 -13.90 -0.98
N ARG A 247 -3.02 -13.92 0.34
CA ARG A 247 -3.46 -15.04 1.17
C ARG A 247 -4.98 -15.18 1.10
N ASN A 248 -5.49 -16.38 0.82
CA ASN A 248 -6.92 -16.73 0.81
C ASN A 248 -7.80 -15.86 -0.12
N HIS A 249 -7.28 -15.37 -1.26
CA HIS A 249 -7.99 -14.37 -2.09
C HIS A 249 -8.39 -13.10 -1.29
N GLY A 250 -7.66 -12.81 -0.21
CA GLY A 250 -7.92 -11.67 0.66
C GLY A 250 -7.83 -10.36 -0.10
N GLY A 251 -8.60 -9.37 0.37
CA GLY A 251 -8.55 -8.02 -0.18
C GLY A 251 -7.14 -7.42 -0.04
N ALA A 252 -6.91 -6.30 -0.75
CA ALA A 252 -5.65 -5.57 -0.62
C ALA A 252 -5.39 -5.21 0.86
N PRO A 253 -4.18 -5.39 1.39
CA PRO A 253 -3.89 -5.23 2.82
C PRO A 253 -4.10 -3.80 3.35
N TRP A 254 -4.31 -2.84 2.44
CA TRP A 254 -4.61 -1.44 2.74
C TRP A 254 -6.10 -1.11 2.88
N LEU A 255 -7.00 -2.03 2.51
CA LEU A 255 -8.46 -1.88 2.62
C LEU A 255 -8.98 -2.49 3.93
N GLU A 256 -9.14 -3.83 3.93
CA GLU A 256 -9.71 -4.62 5.02
C GLU A 256 -8.91 -5.92 5.16
N PRO A 257 -7.71 -5.89 5.77
CA PRO A 257 -6.86 -7.08 5.86
C PRO A 257 -7.45 -8.16 6.78
N PHE A 258 -8.36 -7.79 7.67
CA PHE A 258 -9.02 -8.70 8.61
C PHE A 258 -10.42 -9.04 8.10
N HIS A 259 -10.50 -9.97 7.14
CA HIS A 259 -11.77 -10.65 6.86
C HIS A 259 -12.03 -11.62 8.02
N MET A 260 -13.09 -11.35 8.78
CA MET A 260 -13.57 -12.20 9.89
C MET A 260 -14.94 -12.72 9.55
#